data_AF-A0A1C0B6D2-F1
#
_entry.id   AF-A0A1C0B6D2-F1
#
_cell.length_a   1.000
_cell.length_b   1.000
_cell.length_c   1.000
_cell.angle_alpha   90.00
_cell.angle_beta   90.00
_cell.angle_gamma   90.00
#
_symmetry.space_group_name_H-M   'P 1'
#
loop_
_entity.id
_entity.type
_entity.pdbx_description
1 polymer ?
#
loop_
_entity_poly.entity_id
_entity_poly.type
_entity_poly.pdbx_seq_one_letter_code
_entity_poly.pdbx_strand_id
1 'polypeptide(L)'
;MNTILAWFITFNFVNIAWIFFRAKEWDDAIKVLSSMFSLDNVVLPNFLESKLQFLKSFGITFGGFVANIGGDYFTPLWFVFAFILVLFFKNSMEKRDSFKLNYKTLFLAFFCFCMGILSLNKVSEFLYFNF
;
A
#
# COMPACT_ATOMS: atom_id res chain seq x y z
N MET A 1 -21.49 2.45 16.95
CA MET A 1 -20.41 3.25 16.31
C MET A 1 -20.66 3.26 14.81
N ASN A 2 -20.44 4.38 14.12
CA ASN A 2 -20.56 4.42 12.66
C ASN A 2 -19.53 3.46 12.04
N THR A 3 -19.93 2.57 11.14
CA THR A 3 -19.07 1.55 10.52
C THR A 3 -17.84 2.15 9.85
N ILE A 4 -17.99 3.31 9.19
CA ILE A 4 -16.89 4.02 8.53
C ILE A 4 -15.90 4.54 9.58
N LEU A 5 -16.40 5.11 10.68
CA LEU A 5 -15.57 5.59 11.77
C LEU A 5 -14.83 4.45 12.45
N ALA A 6 -15.49 3.31 12.67
CA ALA A 6 -14.87 2.11 13.23
C ALA A 6 -13.75 1.57 12.34
N TRP A 7 -13.99 1.53 11.03
CA TRP A 7 -12.99 1.11 10.06
C TRP A 7 -11.80 2.07 10.03
N PHE A 8 -12.05 3.38 10.01
CA PHE A 8 -11.00 4.41 10.02
C PHE A 8 -10.12 4.33 11.27
N ILE A 9 -10.73 4.20 12.46
CA ILE A 9 -9.99 4.07 13.72
C ILE A 9 -9.17 2.78 13.72
N THR A 10 -9.76 1.65 13.33
CA THR A 10 -9.06 0.36 13.28
C THR A 10 -7.90 0.37 12.29
N PHE A 11 -8.09 0.98 11.12
CA PHE A 11 -7.05 1.11 10.11
C PHE A 11 -5.85 1.90 10.65
N ASN A 12 -6.08 3.07 11.25
CA ASN A 12 -5.00 3.86 11.83
C ASN A 12 -4.33 3.15 13.01
N PHE A 13 -5.11 2.48 13.87
CA PHE A 13 -4.57 1.69 14.98
C PHE A 13 -3.61 0.61 14.51
N VAL A 14 -4.00 -0.18 13.50
CA VAL A 14 -3.13 -1.24 12.95
C VAL A 14 -1.86 -0.66 12.33
N ASN A 15 -1.99 0.42 11.54
CA ASN A 15 -0.82 1.08 10.93
C ASN A 15 0.16 1.60 12.00
N ILE A 16 -0.34 2.27 13.04
CA ILE A 16 0.48 2.78 14.14
C ILE A 16 1.12 1.62 14.91
N ALA A 17 0.36 0.58 15.25
CA ALA A 17 0.89 -0.58 15.97
C ALA A 17 2.03 -1.27 15.20
N TRP A 18 1.89 -1.42 13.87
CA TRP A 18 2.93 -2.03 13.03
C TRP A 18 4.24 -1.25 13.00
N ILE A 19 4.23 0.06 13.23
CA ILE A 19 5.46 0.85 13.36
C ILE A 19 6.27 0.35 14.56
N PHE A 20 5.62 0.20 15.72
CA PHE A 20 6.28 -0.25 16.95
C PHE A 20 6.76 -1.71 16.86
N PHE A 21 6.02 -2.59 16.17
CA PHE A 21 6.45 -3.97 15.98
C PHE A 21 7.61 -4.13 14.98
N ARG A 22 7.82 -3.15 14.11
CA ARG A 22 8.86 -3.19 13.06
C ARG A 22 10.12 -2.41 13.42
N ALA A 23 9.99 -1.38 14.24
CA ALA A 23 11.13 -0.56 14.68
C ALA A 23 12.10 -1.38 15.54
N LYS A 24 13.41 -1.11 15.42
CA LYS A 24 14.44 -1.76 16.24
C LYS A 24 14.48 -1.19 17.65
N GLU A 25 14.22 0.11 17.78
CA GLU A 25 14.30 0.87 19.01
C GLU A 25 13.06 1.77 19.17
N TRP A 26 12.79 2.22 20.39
CA TRP A 26 11.67 3.12 20.67
C TRP A 26 11.80 4.45 19.91
N ASP A 27 12.99 5.02 19.88
CA ASP A 27 13.25 6.31 19.23
C ASP A 27 13.01 6.23 17.72
N ASP A 28 13.28 5.09 17.09
CA ASP A 28 12.98 4.87 15.67
C ASP A 28 11.47 4.85 15.41
N ALA A 29 10.69 4.21 16.29
CA ALA A 29 9.23 4.19 16.18
C ALA A 29 8.64 5.61 16.30
N ILE A 30 9.13 6.41 17.24
CA ILE A 30 8.70 7.81 17.44
C ILE A 30 9.07 8.68 16.25
N LYS A 31 10.28 8.53 15.68
CA LYS A 31 10.68 9.25 14.46
C LYS A 31 9.75 8.96 13.29
N VAL A 32 9.45 7.68 13.04
CA VAL A 32 8.53 7.28 11.97
C VAL A 32 7.14 7.84 12.23
N LEU A 33 6.62 7.71 13.45
CA LEU A 33 5.29 8.23 13.79
C LEU A 33 5.22 9.75 13.61
N SER A 34 6.24 10.50 14.05
CA SER A 34 6.31 11.94 13.84
C SER A 34 6.29 12.26 12.34
N SER A 35 7.09 11.57 11.53
CA SER A 35 7.15 11.79 10.08
C SER A 35 5.82 11.54 9.36
N MET A 36 4.94 10.69 9.90
CA MET A 36 3.61 10.44 9.32
C MET A 36 2.64 11.61 9.49
N PHE A 37 2.84 12.44 10.51
CA PHE A 37 1.98 13.59 10.82
C PHE A 37 2.67 14.94 10.60
N SER A 38 3.98 14.95 10.35
CA SER A 38 4.72 16.15 9.97
C SER A 38 4.23 16.68 8.62
N LEU A 39 3.97 17.99 8.57
CA LEU A 39 3.67 18.71 7.33
C LEU A 39 4.93 19.31 6.68
N ASP A 40 6.10 18.99 7.23
CA ASP A 40 7.39 19.46 6.73
C ASP A 40 7.69 18.83 5.37
N ASN A 41 8.11 19.66 4.41
CA ASN A 41 8.50 19.23 3.05
C ASN A 41 7.40 18.53 2.24
N VAL A 42 6.12 18.81 2.52
CA VAL A 42 5.03 18.32 1.67
C VAL A 42 5.07 19.06 0.33
N VAL A 43 5.18 18.29 -0.76
CA VAL A 43 5.16 18.79 -2.14
C VAL A 43 3.88 18.32 -2.82
N LEU A 44 3.02 19.27 -3.21
CA LEU A 44 1.81 19.01 -3.97
C LEU A 44 2.01 19.22 -5.48
N PRO A 45 1.20 18.60 -6.33
CA PRO A 45 1.23 18.85 -7.77
C PRO A 45 1.01 20.31 -8.16
N ASN A 46 1.76 20.80 -9.14
CA ASN A 46 1.61 22.15 -9.73
C ASN A 46 0.17 22.48 -10.17
N PHE A 47 -0.60 21.51 -10.67
CA PHE A 47 -1.97 21.77 -11.13
C PHE A 47 -2.93 22.18 -9.98
N LEU A 48 -2.59 21.86 -8.72
CA LEU A 48 -3.35 22.26 -7.55
C LEU A 48 -2.97 23.65 -7.03
N GLU A 49 -1.85 24.21 -7.48
CA GLU A 49 -1.34 25.49 -7.00
C GLU A 49 -2.36 26.62 -7.17
N SER A 50 -3.05 26.66 -8.32
CA SER A 50 -4.05 27.69 -8.62
C SER A 50 -5.24 27.72 -7.64
N LYS A 51 -5.54 26.60 -6.96
CA LYS A 51 -6.64 26.49 -5.99
C LYS A 51 -6.18 26.45 -4.55
N LEU A 52 -4.97 25.94 -4.31
CA LEU A 52 -4.43 25.65 -2.99
C LEU A 52 -3.23 26.54 -2.63
N GLN A 53 -3.01 27.66 -3.31
CA GLN A 53 -1.87 28.55 -3.06
C GLN A 53 -1.73 28.98 -1.60
N PHE A 54 -2.84 29.09 -0.85
CA PHE A 54 -2.83 29.40 0.58
C PHE A 54 -2.02 28.40 1.41
N LEU A 55 -1.85 27.15 0.94
CA LEU A 55 -1.03 26.15 1.61
C LEU A 55 0.46 26.52 1.65
N LYS A 56 0.93 27.45 0.80
CA LYS A 56 2.30 27.96 0.86
C LYS A 56 2.62 28.62 2.19
N SER A 57 1.66 29.29 2.83
CA SER A 57 1.89 29.89 4.16
C SER A 57 2.03 28.85 5.28
N PHE A 58 1.61 27.61 5.02
CA PHE A 58 1.75 26.47 5.92
C PHE A 58 3.01 25.63 5.63
N GLY A 59 3.92 26.11 4.77
CA GLY A 59 5.17 25.42 4.42
C GLY A 59 5.03 24.37 3.33
N ILE A 60 3.86 24.26 2.68
CA ILE A 60 3.61 23.31 1.58
C ILE A 60 4.08 23.93 0.27
N THR A 61 4.88 23.17 -0.48
CA THR A 61 5.41 23.60 -1.78
C THR A 61 4.67 22.91 -2.92
N PHE A 62 4.76 23.48 -4.12
CA PHE A 62 4.15 22.93 -5.33
C PHE A 62 5.25 22.53 -6.31
N GLY A 63 5.16 21.31 -6.86
CA GLY A 63 6.17 20.72 -7.74
C GLY A 63 5.63 19.56 -8.57
N GLY A 64 6.55 18.73 -9.07
CA GLY A 64 6.21 17.51 -9.82
C GLY A 64 5.50 16.49 -8.93
N PHE A 65 4.38 15.95 -9.41
CA PHE A 65 3.64 14.92 -8.67
C PHE A 65 4.50 13.66 -8.58
N VAL A 66 4.77 13.17 -7.35
CA VAL A 66 5.49 11.91 -7.09
C VAL A 66 7.02 11.94 -7.36
N ALA A 67 7.58 13.10 -7.72
CA ALA A 67 9.01 13.22 -8.04
C ALA A 67 9.95 12.73 -6.92
N ASN A 68 9.56 12.96 -5.65
CA ASN A 68 10.38 12.61 -4.48
C ASN A 68 10.41 11.11 -4.15
N ILE A 69 9.53 10.31 -4.75
CA ILE A 69 9.48 8.85 -4.51
C ILE A 69 9.81 8.04 -5.77
N GLY A 70 10.35 8.70 -6.81
CA GLY A 70 10.73 8.06 -8.06
C GLY A 70 9.56 7.46 -8.84
N GLY A 71 8.33 7.92 -8.58
CA GLY A 71 7.15 7.45 -9.29
C GLY A 71 6.87 8.25 -10.57
N ASP A 72 6.10 7.65 -11.46
CA ASP A 72 5.63 8.27 -12.70
C ASP A 72 4.24 8.90 -12.50
N TYR A 73 3.76 9.65 -13.48
CA TYR A 73 2.41 10.24 -13.50
C TYR A 73 1.30 9.21 -13.30
N PHE A 74 1.53 7.93 -13.67
CA PHE A 74 0.57 6.85 -13.48
C PHE A 74 0.56 6.26 -12.06
N THR A 75 1.61 6.45 -11.25
CA THR A 75 1.73 5.82 -9.93
C THR A 75 0.54 6.16 -9.01
N PRO A 76 0.07 7.42 -8.90
CA PRO A 76 -1.10 7.75 -8.08
C PRO A 76 -2.39 7.15 -8.63
N LEU A 77 -2.51 7.06 -9.95
CA LEU A 77 -3.67 6.45 -10.59
C LEU A 77 -3.73 4.95 -10.26
N TRP A 78 -2.58 4.26 -10.24
CA TRP A 78 -2.48 2.88 -9.78
C TRP A 78 -2.85 2.73 -8.30
N PHE A 79 -2.45 3.64 -7.42
CA PHE A 79 -2.86 3.59 -6.00
C PHE A 79 -4.36 3.78 -5.83
N VAL A 80 -4.97 4.76 -6.52
CA VAL A 80 -6.42 4.96 -6.48
C VAL A 80 -7.15 3.74 -7.03
N PHE A 81 -6.68 3.18 -8.15
CA PHE A 81 -7.24 1.97 -8.73
C PHE A 81 -7.14 0.78 -7.78
N ALA A 82 -5.97 0.54 -7.19
CA ALA A 82 -5.77 -0.53 -6.22
C ALA A 82 -6.66 -0.34 -4.97
N PHE A 83 -6.80 0.88 -4.47
CA PHE A 83 -7.68 1.19 -3.34
C PHE A 83 -9.14 0.86 -3.65
N ILE A 84 -9.62 1.21 -4.84
CA ILE A 84 -10.96 0.84 -5.32
C ILE A 84 -11.08 -0.69 -5.37
N LEU A 85 -10.12 -1.40 -5.98
CA LEU A 85 -10.17 -2.86 -6.04
C LEU A 85 -10.23 -3.50 -4.64
N VAL A 86 -9.45 -3.01 -3.67
CA VAL A 86 -9.45 -3.54 -2.31
C VAL A 86 -10.80 -3.34 -1.61
N LEU A 87 -11.50 -2.23 -1.86
CA LEU A 87 -12.80 -1.96 -1.24
C LEU A 87 -13.95 -2.76 -1.87
N PHE A 88 -13.92 -3.00 -3.19
CA PHE A 88 -15.02 -3.66 -3.89
C PHE A 88 -14.90 -5.18 -3.94
N PHE A 89 -13.68 -5.73 -3.85
CA PHE A 89 -13.45 -7.16 -3.98
C PHE A 89 -13.29 -7.83 -2.61
N LYS A 90 -13.93 -8.98 -2.45
CA LYS A 90 -13.78 -9.83 -1.26
C LYS A 90 -12.33 -10.26 -1.06
N ASN A 91 -11.82 -10.08 0.15
CA ASN A 91 -10.51 -10.59 0.52
C ASN A 91 -10.48 -12.14 0.53
N SER A 92 -9.27 -12.71 0.69
CA SER A 92 -9.08 -14.16 0.67
C SER A 92 -9.85 -14.90 1.78
N MET A 93 -9.96 -14.28 2.96
CA MET A 93 -10.66 -14.86 4.11
C MET A 93 -12.17 -14.95 3.86
N GLU A 94 -12.77 -13.91 3.28
CA GLU A 94 -14.19 -13.93 2.87
C GLU A 94 -14.46 -14.94 1.76
N LYS A 95 -13.51 -15.10 0.82
CA LYS A 95 -13.64 -16.08 -0.27
C LYS A 95 -13.60 -17.52 0.26
N ARG A 96 -12.82 -17.79 1.31
CA ARG A 96 -12.71 -19.11 1.95
C ARG A 96 -14.07 -19.62 2.44
N ASP A 97 -14.89 -18.75 3.04
CA ASP A 97 -16.18 -19.16 3.60
C ASP A 97 -17.22 -19.51 2.51
N SER A 98 -17.09 -18.90 1.33
CA SER A 98 -17.92 -19.19 0.15
C SER A 98 -17.32 -20.24 -0.79
N PHE A 99 -16.20 -20.86 -0.41
CA PHE A 99 -15.48 -21.80 -1.26
C PHE A 99 -16.31 -23.04 -1.55
N LYS A 100 -16.46 -23.37 -2.83
CA LYS A 100 -17.15 -24.58 -3.29
C LYS A 100 -16.26 -25.34 -4.24
N LEU A 101 -16.08 -26.64 -3.98
CA LEU A 101 -15.38 -27.53 -4.89
C LEU A 101 -16.24 -27.76 -6.13
N ASN A 102 -15.87 -27.14 -7.24
CA ASN A 102 -16.48 -27.33 -8.55
C ASN A 102 -15.41 -27.49 -9.65
N TYR A 103 -15.83 -27.87 -10.86
CA TYR A 103 -14.91 -28.04 -11.98
C TYR A 103 -14.18 -26.74 -12.37
N LYS A 104 -14.78 -25.56 -12.15
CA LYS A 104 -14.15 -24.26 -12.44
C LYS A 104 -13.02 -23.94 -11.45
N THR A 105 -13.24 -24.16 -10.15
CA THR A 105 -12.22 -23.98 -9.11
C THR A 105 -11.13 -25.02 -9.24
N LEU A 106 -11.47 -26.25 -9.62
CA LEU A 106 -10.49 -27.30 -9.91
C LEU A 106 -9.63 -26.94 -11.12
N PHE A 107 -10.24 -26.47 -12.21
CA PHE A 107 -9.52 -26.00 -13.39
C PHE A 107 -8.59 -24.82 -13.06
N LEU A 108 -9.09 -23.82 -12.33
CA LEU A 108 -8.28 -22.68 -11.92
C LEU A 108 -7.10 -23.12 -11.04
N ALA A 109 -7.34 -24.00 -10.06
CA ALA A 109 -6.29 -24.53 -9.19
C ALA A 109 -5.24 -25.31 -10.00
N PHE A 110 -5.66 -26.16 -10.92
CA PHE A 110 -4.76 -26.91 -11.81
C PHE A 110 -3.95 -25.97 -12.71
N PHE A 111 -4.60 -24.97 -13.32
CA PHE A 111 -3.93 -23.98 -14.15
C PHE A 111 -2.87 -23.19 -13.37
N CYS A 112 -3.23 -22.67 -12.19
CA CYS A 112 -2.29 -21.97 -11.31
C CYS A 112 -1.14 -22.87 -10.85
N PHE A 113 -1.42 -24.14 -10.55
CA PHE A 113 -0.41 -25.12 -10.15
C PHE A 113 0.58 -25.42 -11.28
N CYS A 114 0.10 -25.68 -12.49
CA CYS A 114 0.95 -25.89 -13.67
C CYS A 114 1.83 -24.67 -13.95
N MET A 115 1.26 -23.46 -13.92
CA MET A 115 2.02 -22.22 -14.07
C MET A 115 3.08 -22.06 -12.97
N GLY A 116 2.73 -22.41 -11.72
CA GLY A 116 3.65 -22.42 -10.60
C GLY A 116 4.84 -23.35 -10.82
N ILE A 117 4.58 -24.61 -11.20
CA ILE A 117 5.62 -25.61 -11.50
C ILE A 117 6.54 -25.14 -12.64
N LEU A 118 5.96 -24.65 -13.74
CA LEU A 118 6.76 -24.15 -14.86
C LEU A 118 7.64 -22.96 -14.46
N SER A 119 7.21 -22.15 -13.49
CA SER A 119 8.00 -21.03 -12.97
C SER A 119 9.12 -21.45 -12.01
N LEU A 120 9.09 -22.67 -11.43
CA LEU A 120 10.15 -23.14 -10.53
C LEU A 120 11.51 -23.28 -11.24
N ASN A 121 11.50 -23.56 -12.55
CA ASN A 121 12.72 -23.64 -13.35
C ASN A 121 13.44 -22.30 -13.55
N LYS A 122 12.83 -21.17 -13.13
CA LYS A 122 13.45 -19.82 -13.18
C LYS A 122 14.12 -19.42 -11.86
N VAL A 123 14.10 -20.29 -10.85
CA VAL A 123 14.76 -20.00 -9.58
C VAL A 123 16.25 -20.08 -9.80
N SER A 124 16.89 -18.92 -9.91
CA SER A 124 18.33 -18.74 -9.75
C SER A 124 18.73 -19.35 -8.41
N GLU A 125 19.85 -20.06 -8.38
CA GLU A 125 20.47 -20.50 -7.12
C GLU A 125 20.50 -19.31 -6.16
N PHE A 126 19.97 -19.54 -4.97
CA PHE A 126 19.91 -18.56 -3.90
C PHE A 126 21.36 -18.19 -3.57
N LEU A 127 21.83 -17.04 -4.06
CA LEU A 127 23.15 -16.49 -3.78
C LEU A 127 23.26 -16.22 -2.28
N TYR A 128 23.71 -17.23 -1.52
CA TYR A 128 24.08 -17.12 -0.12
C TYR A 128 25.47 -16.48 0.05
N PHE A 129 25.89 -15.60 -0.85
CA PHE A 129 27.16 -14.88 -0.72
C PHE A 129 27.04 -13.49 -1.33
N ASN A 130 26.44 -12.57 -0.57
CA ASN A 130 26.74 -11.14 -0.62
C ASN A 130 26.41 -10.59 0.78
N PHE A 131 27.27 -10.96 1.73
CA PHE A 131 27.50 -10.18 2.95
C PHE A 131 28.73 -9.32 2.71
#